data_AF-A0A8B9M2N0-F1
#
_entry.id   AF-A0A8B9M2N0-F1
#
_cell.length_a   1.000
_cell.length_b   1.000
_cell.length_c   1.000
_cell.angle_alpha   90.00
_cell.angle_beta   90.00
_cell.angle_gamma   90.00
#
_symmetry.space_group_name_H-M   'P 1'
#
loop_
_entity.id
_entity.type
_entity.pdbx_description
1 polymer ?
#
loop_
_entity_poly.entity_id
_entity_poly.type
_entity_poly.pdbx_seq_one_letter_code
_entity_poly.pdbx_strand_id
1 'polypeptide(L)'
;EFKRDVKVLERIQRKVTKLVKGLEGISYEEQLRTFSGREKVFQPQPGDHEKYGGDPEQPHKIHVITRIKSVVGRPYWEKKIIKDLGLNKAHQPRLHKNIPSVNSRLKVVKHLIRIQPLKLPYGLPTEEEMSDTFLTSNGELVIKRHLKPVKQKEIKS
;
A
#
# COMPACT_ATOMS: atom_id res chain seq x y z
N GLU A 1 11.87 4.30 -39.89
CA GLU A 1 10.91 4.21 -38.76
C GLU A 1 11.20 5.22 -37.65
N PHE A 2 12.44 5.31 -37.16
CA PHE A 2 12.90 6.23 -36.10
C PHE A 2 12.38 7.69 -36.16
N LYS A 3 12.33 8.32 -37.34
CA LYS A 3 11.83 9.71 -37.50
C LYS A 3 10.32 9.85 -37.22
N ARG A 4 9.52 8.80 -37.44
CA ARG A 4 8.09 8.79 -37.07
C ARG A 4 7.96 8.70 -35.55
N ASP A 5 8.75 7.84 -34.92
CA ASP A 5 8.73 7.62 -33.47
C ASP A 5 9.13 8.87 -32.69
N VAL A 6 10.17 9.59 -33.13
CA VAL A 6 10.57 10.88 -32.54
C VAL A 6 9.44 11.92 -32.65
N LYS A 7 8.77 11.99 -33.81
CA LYS A 7 7.62 12.89 -34.00
C LYS A 7 6.45 12.54 -33.08
N VAL A 8 6.18 11.25 -32.86
CA VAL A 8 5.15 10.79 -31.92
C VAL A 8 5.52 11.17 -30.49
N LEU A 9 6.78 10.95 -30.08
CA LEU A 9 7.28 11.30 -28.76
C LEU A 9 7.24 12.81 -28.49
N GLU A 10 7.64 13.65 -29.45
CA GLU A 10 7.50 15.11 -29.33
C GLU A 10 6.04 15.55 -29.21
N ARG A 11 5.13 14.88 -29.93
CA ARG A 11 3.69 15.18 -29.86
C ARG A 11 3.11 14.79 -28.51
N ILE A 12 3.53 13.67 -27.94
CA ILE A 12 3.19 13.23 -26.59
C ILE A 12 3.76 14.21 -25.57
N GLN A 13 5.04 14.58 -25.68
CA GLN A 13 5.67 15.56 -24.79
C GLN A 13 4.99 16.93 -24.85
N ARG A 14 4.62 17.42 -26.04
CA ARG A 14 3.84 18.67 -26.23
C ARG A 14 2.44 18.59 -25.65
N LYS A 15 1.78 17.43 -25.74
CA LYS A 15 0.45 17.23 -25.16
C LYS A 15 0.51 17.21 -23.63
N VAL A 16 1.52 16.54 -23.07
CA VAL A 16 1.81 16.52 -21.63
C VAL A 16 2.19 17.92 -21.14
N THR A 17 3.06 18.65 -21.83
CA THR A 17 3.45 20.02 -21.42
C THR A 17 2.33 21.05 -21.60
N LYS A 18 1.45 20.93 -22.59
CA LYS A 18 0.23 21.77 -22.70
C LYS A 18 -0.76 21.50 -21.55
N LEU A 19 -0.92 20.24 -21.15
CA LEU A 19 -1.70 19.90 -19.96
C LEU A 19 -1.06 20.50 -18.70
N VAL A 20 0.28 20.47 -18.59
CA VAL A 20 1.00 21.07 -17.44
C VAL A 20 0.90 22.60 -17.40
N LYS A 21 0.98 23.29 -18.55
CA LYS A 21 0.79 24.76 -18.63
C LYS A 21 -0.64 25.20 -18.30
N GLY A 22 -1.65 24.38 -18.60
CA GLY A 22 -3.04 24.61 -18.18
C GLY A 22 -3.31 24.35 -16.68
N LEU A 23 -2.30 23.89 -15.94
CA LEU A 23 -2.34 23.66 -14.49
C LEU A 23 -1.54 24.73 -13.71
N GLU A 24 -1.07 25.80 -14.36
CA GLU A 24 -0.46 26.96 -13.71
C GLU A 24 -1.54 27.72 -12.91
N GLY A 25 -1.78 27.26 -11.68
CA GLY A 25 -2.81 27.80 -10.78
C GLY A 25 -3.63 26.75 -10.04
N ILE A 26 -3.45 25.47 -10.36
CA ILE A 26 -4.19 24.37 -9.73
C ILE A 26 -3.43 23.92 -8.47
N SER A 27 -4.16 23.82 -7.36
CA SER A 27 -3.60 23.37 -6.08
C SER A 27 -3.05 21.94 -6.21
N TYR A 28 -2.06 21.60 -5.39
CA TYR A 28 -1.53 20.24 -5.28
C TYR A 28 -2.63 19.17 -5.20
N GLU A 29 -3.67 19.43 -4.41
CA GLU A 29 -4.84 18.56 -4.22
C GLU A 29 -5.64 18.31 -5.51
N GLU A 30 -5.61 19.28 -6.39
CA GLU A 30 -6.47 19.40 -7.56
C GLU A 30 -5.75 18.79 -8.79
N GLN A 31 -4.41 18.81 -8.79
CA GLN A 31 -3.57 17.92 -9.60
C GLN A 31 -3.74 16.44 -9.20
N LEU A 32 -3.84 16.15 -7.90
CA LEU A 32 -4.10 14.77 -7.44
C LEU A 32 -5.48 14.27 -7.88
N ARG A 33 -6.48 15.15 -7.96
CA ARG A 33 -7.84 14.83 -8.44
C ARG A 33 -7.91 14.51 -9.93
N THR A 34 -7.02 15.06 -10.74
CA THR A 34 -6.95 14.79 -12.18
C THR A 34 -6.15 13.53 -12.49
N PHE A 35 -5.04 13.29 -11.76
CA PHE A 35 -4.27 12.03 -11.85
C PHE A 35 -4.95 10.83 -11.18
N SER A 36 -5.87 11.05 -10.23
CA SER A 36 -6.76 10.01 -9.69
C SER A 36 -7.82 9.52 -10.69
N GLY A 37 -7.69 9.92 -11.95
CA GLY A 37 -8.11 9.23 -13.17
C GLY A 37 -9.04 8.02 -12.97
N ARG A 38 -10.33 8.29 -13.16
CA ARG A 38 -11.47 7.35 -13.23
C ARG A 38 -11.70 6.56 -11.94
N GLU A 39 -12.69 7.01 -11.16
CA GLU A 39 -13.26 6.25 -10.03
C GLU A 39 -13.54 4.78 -10.39
N LYS A 40 -13.93 4.52 -11.64
CA LYS A 40 -14.13 3.17 -12.21
C LYS A 40 -12.95 2.21 -12.01
N VAL A 41 -11.71 2.70 -11.95
CA VAL A 41 -10.51 1.85 -11.76
C VAL A 41 -10.47 1.20 -10.38
N PHE A 42 -11.12 1.81 -9.39
CA PHE A 42 -11.14 1.33 -8.00
C PHE A 42 -12.49 0.72 -7.60
N GLN A 43 -13.34 0.39 -8.58
CA GLN A 43 -14.57 -0.35 -8.37
C GLN A 43 -14.32 -1.84 -8.63
N PRO A 44 -14.27 -2.70 -7.58
CA PRO A 44 -14.01 -4.12 -7.75
C PRO A 44 -15.15 -4.77 -8.54
N GLN A 45 -14.81 -5.72 -9.42
CA GLN A 45 -15.79 -6.53 -10.13
C GLN A 45 -16.11 -7.79 -9.31
N PRO A 46 -17.29 -8.42 -9.49
CA PRO A 46 -17.64 -9.66 -8.78
C PRO A 46 -16.55 -10.75 -8.85
N GLY A 47 -15.93 -10.95 -10.03
CA GLY A 47 -14.84 -11.92 -10.20
C GLY A 47 -13.53 -11.58 -9.48
N ASP A 48 -13.30 -10.31 -9.09
CA ASP A 48 -12.13 -9.93 -8.31
C ASP A 48 -12.23 -10.47 -6.87
N HIS A 49 -13.45 -10.52 -6.33
CA HIS A 49 -13.71 -11.01 -4.97
C HIS A 49 -13.36 -12.50 -4.84
N GLU A 50 -13.76 -13.32 -5.82
CA GLU A 50 -13.40 -14.73 -5.89
C GLU A 50 -11.89 -14.94 -6.05
N LYS A 51 -11.24 -14.11 -6.87
CA LYS A 51 -9.80 -14.23 -7.15
C LYS A 51 -8.92 -13.88 -5.95
N TYR A 52 -9.25 -12.79 -5.24
CA TYR A 52 -8.41 -12.25 -4.17
C TYR A 52 -8.94 -12.56 -2.76
N GLY A 53 -10.11 -13.20 -2.65
CA GLY A 53 -10.71 -13.62 -1.37
C GLY A 53 -11.16 -12.45 -0.49
N GLY A 54 -11.61 -11.36 -1.10
CA GLY A 54 -12.07 -10.16 -0.38
C GLY A 54 -13.59 -10.10 -0.32
N ASP A 55 -14.15 -9.87 0.87
CA ASP A 55 -15.58 -9.69 1.08
C ASP A 55 -15.97 -8.20 1.02
N PRO A 56 -16.88 -7.78 0.11
CA PRO A 56 -17.34 -6.40 0.06
C PRO A 56 -18.18 -5.99 1.28
N GLU A 57 -18.85 -6.92 1.95
CA GLU A 57 -19.67 -6.64 3.15
C GLU A 57 -18.79 -6.36 4.37
N GLN A 58 -17.63 -7.01 4.43
CA GLN A 58 -16.67 -6.87 5.53
C GLN A 58 -15.30 -6.37 5.03
N PRO A 59 -15.20 -5.07 4.70
CA PRO A 59 -13.92 -4.49 4.30
C PRO A 59 -12.91 -4.52 5.45
N HIS A 60 -11.66 -4.81 5.12
CA HIS A 60 -10.59 -4.81 6.11
C HIS A 60 -10.32 -3.38 6.61
N LYS A 61 -10.11 -3.26 7.93
CA LYS A 61 -9.97 -1.96 8.60
C LYS A 61 -8.57 -1.35 8.46
N ILE A 62 -7.54 -2.17 8.30
CA ILE A 62 -6.13 -1.76 8.34
C ILE A 62 -5.37 -2.34 7.15
N HIS A 63 -4.61 -1.49 6.47
CA HIS A 63 -3.67 -1.85 5.42
C HIS A 63 -2.28 -2.10 6.00
N VAL A 64 -1.66 -3.19 5.58
CA VAL A 64 -0.22 -3.43 5.68
C VAL A 64 0.41 -2.93 4.37
N ILE A 65 1.20 -1.87 4.46
CA ILE A 65 1.83 -1.23 3.30
C ILE A 65 3.33 -1.42 3.37
N THR A 66 3.90 -1.87 2.26
CA THR A 66 5.34 -2.06 2.12
C THR A 66 5.83 -1.39 0.85
N ARG A 67 6.89 -0.58 0.94
CA ARG A 67 7.53 -0.02 -0.26
C ARG A 67 8.38 -1.08 -0.95
N ILE A 68 8.09 -1.34 -2.22
CA ILE A 68 8.75 -2.36 -3.05
C ILE A 68 9.61 -1.76 -4.17
N LYS A 69 9.40 -0.50 -4.56
CA LYS A 69 10.22 0.20 -5.56
C LYS A 69 10.94 1.42 -4.98
N SER A 70 12.04 1.80 -5.63
CA SER A 70 12.82 2.98 -5.27
C SER A 70 12.09 4.29 -5.56
N VAL A 71 12.33 5.29 -4.71
CA VAL A 71 11.86 6.68 -4.88
C VAL A 71 12.84 7.56 -5.66
N VAL A 72 14.02 7.03 -6.00
CA VAL A 72 15.02 7.74 -6.81
C VAL A 72 14.45 8.00 -8.21
N GLY A 73 14.66 9.21 -8.74
CA GLY A 73 14.11 9.64 -10.04
C GLY A 73 12.60 9.88 -10.06
N ARG A 74 11.91 9.83 -8.91
CA ARG A 74 10.47 10.13 -8.83
C ARG A 74 10.19 11.60 -8.59
N PRO A 75 9.00 12.10 -8.97
CA PRO A 75 8.59 13.46 -8.67
C PRO A 75 8.61 13.77 -7.17
N TYR A 76 8.79 15.05 -6.83
CA TYR A 76 8.92 15.47 -5.43
C TYR A 76 7.67 15.15 -4.59
N TRP A 77 6.49 15.16 -5.20
CA TRP A 77 5.23 14.87 -4.53
C TRP A 77 5.08 13.42 -4.09
N GLU A 78 5.49 12.46 -4.94
CA GLU A 78 5.54 11.05 -4.56
C GLU A 78 6.48 10.84 -3.38
N LYS A 79 7.65 11.50 -3.39
CA LYS A 79 8.61 11.45 -2.29
C LYS A 79 8.01 12.00 -0.98
N LYS A 80 7.28 13.10 -1.06
CA LYS A 80 6.57 13.70 0.09
C LYS A 80 5.55 12.72 0.66
N ILE A 81 4.70 12.13 -0.18
CA ILE A 81 3.70 11.14 0.26
C ILE A 81 4.37 9.93 0.92
N ILE A 82 5.45 9.40 0.34
CA ILE A 82 6.20 8.27 0.92
C ILE A 82 6.76 8.62 2.30
N LYS A 83 7.27 9.85 2.48
CA LYS A 83 7.78 10.35 3.75
C LYS A 83 6.65 10.49 4.78
N ASP A 84 5.53 11.07 4.39
CA ASP A 84 4.35 11.29 5.24
C ASP A 84 3.70 9.97 5.67
N LEU A 85 3.78 8.94 4.82
CA LEU A 85 3.31 7.58 5.13
C LEU A 85 4.35 6.74 5.93
N GLY A 86 5.53 7.29 6.23
CA GLY A 86 6.56 6.59 7.00
C GLY A 86 7.24 5.43 6.26
N LEU A 87 7.19 5.44 4.92
CA LEU A 87 7.72 4.38 4.04
C LEU A 87 9.14 4.71 3.54
N ASN A 88 9.97 5.29 4.42
CA ASN A 88 11.33 5.76 4.10
C ASN A 88 12.29 4.61 3.79
N LYS A 89 12.15 3.48 4.51
CA LYS A 89 12.91 2.24 4.29
C LYS A 89 12.13 1.31 3.37
N ALA A 90 12.81 0.70 2.41
CA ALA A 90 12.21 -0.31 1.54
C ALA A 90 12.01 -1.62 2.31
N HIS A 91 11.04 -2.43 1.89
CA HIS A 91 10.76 -3.76 2.47
C HIS A 91 10.41 -3.77 3.96
N GLN A 92 10.11 -2.60 4.55
CA GLN A 92 9.62 -2.50 5.92
C GLN A 92 8.11 -2.26 5.91
N PRO A 93 7.30 -3.17 6.46
CA PRO A 93 5.86 -3.01 6.50
C PRO A 93 5.44 -1.92 7.51
N ARG A 94 4.40 -1.17 7.15
CA ARG A 94 3.76 -0.13 7.98
C ARG A 94 2.25 -0.31 7.98
N LEU A 95 1.63 -0.07 9.14
CA LEU A 95 0.19 -0.14 9.31
C LEU A 95 -0.45 1.23 9.05
N HIS A 96 -1.50 1.26 8.24
CA HIS A 96 -2.29 2.46 8.00
C HIS A 96 -3.79 2.14 7.99
N LYS A 97 -4.60 3.10 8.42
CA LYS A 97 -6.07 2.96 8.46
C LYS A 97 -6.64 2.94 7.04
N ASN A 98 -7.64 2.08 6.78
CA ASN A 98 -8.39 2.08 5.54
C ASN A 98 -9.45 3.20 5.56
N ILE A 99 -8.99 4.45 5.40
CA ILE A 99 -9.86 5.65 5.34
C ILE A 99 -9.66 6.40 4.01
N PRO A 100 -10.67 7.13 3.50
CA PRO A 100 -10.57 7.82 2.21
C PRO A 100 -9.34 8.75 2.07
N SER A 101 -9.03 9.52 3.11
CA SER A 101 -7.85 10.42 3.14
C SER A 101 -6.52 9.68 2.94
N VAL A 102 -6.37 8.50 3.54
CA VAL A 102 -5.19 7.65 3.34
C VAL A 102 -5.23 7.01 1.96
N ASN A 103 -6.38 6.44 1.57
CA ASN A 103 -6.55 5.77 0.29
C ASN A 103 -6.24 6.69 -0.90
N SER A 104 -6.65 7.96 -0.86
CA SER A 104 -6.31 8.93 -1.90
C SER A 104 -4.80 9.10 -2.08
N ARG A 105 -4.04 9.18 -0.98
CA ARG A 105 -2.57 9.23 -1.03
C ARG A 105 -1.97 7.93 -1.55
N LEU A 106 -2.50 6.77 -1.15
CA LEU A 106 -2.05 5.47 -1.64
C LEU A 106 -2.30 5.28 -3.13
N LYS A 107 -3.40 5.81 -3.68
CA LYS A 107 -3.70 5.76 -5.12
C LYS A 107 -2.60 6.42 -5.97
N VAL A 108 -2.02 7.51 -5.47
CA VAL A 108 -0.95 8.26 -6.16
C VAL A 108 0.32 7.43 -6.25
N VAL A 109 0.69 6.74 -5.16
CA VAL A 109 1.96 5.99 -5.06
C VAL A 109 1.80 4.49 -5.25
N LYS A 110 0.64 4.02 -5.77
CA LYS A 110 0.28 2.60 -5.88
C LYS A 110 1.28 1.76 -6.68
N HIS A 111 2.04 2.37 -7.59
CA HIS A 111 3.09 1.72 -8.37
C HIS A 111 4.40 1.48 -7.61
N LEU A 112 4.58 2.10 -6.44
CA LEU A 112 5.78 1.99 -5.60
C LEU A 112 5.61 1.05 -4.41
N ILE A 113 4.36 0.76 -4.05
CA ILE A 113 3.99 0.06 -2.81
C ILE A 113 3.25 -1.24 -3.10
N ARG A 114 3.32 -2.14 -2.12
CA ARG A 114 2.45 -3.31 -1.99
C ARG A 114 1.49 -3.03 -0.84
N ILE A 115 0.19 -3.26 -1.06
CA ILE A 115 -0.87 -3.10 -0.08
C ILE A 115 -1.46 -4.48 0.18
N GLN A 116 -1.61 -4.85 1.45
CA GLN A 116 -2.23 -6.10 1.88
C GLN A 116 -3.20 -5.81 3.04
N PRO A 117 -4.28 -6.59 3.21
CA PRO A 117 -5.09 -6.52 4.41
C PRO A 117 -4.32 -7.08 5.61
N LEU A 118 -4.46 -6.45 6.77
CA LEU A 118 -3.95 -7.04 8.02
C LEU A 118 -4.80 -8.25 8.41
N LYS A 119 -4.17 -9.40 8.60
CA LYS A 119 -4.82 -10.63 9.08
C LYS A 119 -4.47 -10.87 10.55
N LEU A 120 -5.49 -11.19 11.34
CA LEU A 120 -5.38 -11.46 12.78
C LEU A 120 -5.87 -12.89 13.07
N PRO A 121 -5.05 -13.92 12.80
CA PRO A 121 -5.49 -15.32 12.98
C PRO A 121 -5.84 -15.66 14.44
N TYR A 122 -5.24 -14.98 15.41
CA TYR A 122 -5.42 -15.22 16.85
C TYR A 122 -6.21 -14.12 17.57
N GLY A 123 -6.73 -13.13 16.84
CA GLY A 123 -7.36 -11.94 17.43
C GLY A 123 -6.38 -10.80 17.72
N LEU A 124 -6.83 -9.85 18.55
CA LEU A 124 -5.99 -8.73 19.00
C LEU A 124 -5.07 -9.21 20.14
N PRO A 125 -3.80 -8.78 20.17
CA PRO A 125 -2.90 -9.13 21.25
C PRO A 125 -3.33 -8.48 22.57
N THR A 126 -3.16 -9.23 23.66
CA THR A 126 -3.31 -8.74 25.04
C THR A 126 -2.08 -7.93 25.44
N GLU A 127 -2.15 -7.08 26.47
CA GLU A 127 -1.03 -6.23 26.92
C GLU A 127 0.26 -7.03 27.20
N GLU A 128 0.12 -8.21 27.81
CA GLU A 128 1.24 -9.14 28.09
C GLU A 128 1.87 -9.73 26.82
N GLU A 129 1.11 -9.80 25.73
CA GLU A 129 1.53 -10.42 24.46
C GLU A 129 2.12 -9.37 23.48
N MET A 130 2.09 -8.09 23.84
CA MET A 130 2.54 -6.99 22.98
C MET A 130 4.02 -7.14 22.58
N SER A 131 4.88 -7.54 23.53
CA SER A 131 6.32 -7.75 23.31
C SER A 131 6.62 -8.89 22.33
N ASP A 132 5.73 -9.87 22.24
CA ASP A 132 5.90 -11.08 21.45
C ASP A 132 5.23 -11.00 20.08
N THR A 133 4.60 -9.87 19.76
CA THR A 133 3.97 -9.67 18.46
C THR A 133 4.99 -9.31 17.38
N PHE A 134 4.89 -9.95 16.23
CA PHE A 134 5.64 -9.57 15.04
C PHE A 134 4.77 -9.67 13.79
N LEU A 135 5.03 -8.78 12.84
CA LEU A 135 4.34 -8.74 11.56
C LEU A 135 5.10 -9.59 10.55
N THR A 136 4.44 -10.60 10.00
CA THR A 136 5.01 -11.42 8.93
C THR A 136 4.98 -10.68 7.59
N SER A 137 5.83 -11.11 6.65
CA SER A 137 5.83 -10.61 5.26
C SER A 137 4.50 -10.86 4.54
N ASN A 138 3.68 -11.80 5.02
CA ASN A 138 2.36 -12.13 4.49
C ASN A 138 1.28 -11.15 4.94
N GLY A 139 1.56 -10.27 5.92
CA GLY A 139 0.59 -9.35 6.51
C GLY A 139 -0.20 -9.94 7.68
N GLU A 140 0.30 -11.01 8.29
CA GLU A 140 -0.29 -11.61 9.49
C GLU A 140 0.43 -11.09 10.74
N LEU A 141 -0.34 -10.62 11.72
CA LEU A 141 0.17 -10.31 13.05
C LEU A 141 0.21 -11.61 13.85
N VAL A 142 1.42 -12.10 14.13
CA VAL A 142 1.64 -13.35 14.86
C VAL A 142 2.19 -13.05 16.24
N ILE A 143 1.64 -13.72 17.24
CA ILE A 143 2.11 -13.70 18.64
C ILE A 143 3.10 -14.87 18.79
N LYS A 144 4.35 -14.61 19.21
CA LYS A 144 5.30 -15.69 19.52
C LYS A 144 4.78 -16.46 20.72
N ARG A 145 4.38 -17.71 20.52
CA ARG A 145 4.08 -18.63 21.62
C ARG A 145 5.39 -19.13 22.19
N HIS A 146 5.69 -18.75 23.44
CA HIS A 146 6.79 -19.37 24.18
C HIS A 146 6.56 -20.88 24.28
N LEU A 147 7.59 -21.66 23.95
CA LEU A 147 7.59 -23.10 24.19
C LEU A 147 7.57 -23.32 25.71
N LYS A 148 6.45 -23.78 26.25
CA LYS A 148 6.41 -24.24 27.64
C LYS A 148 7.25 -25.51 27.74
N PRO A 149 8.15 -25.63 28.74
CA PRO A 149 8.89 -26.86 28.93
C PRO A 149 7.90 -28.02 29.09
N VAL A 150 8.15 -29.11 28.36
CA VAL A 150 7.35 -30.33 28.46
C VAL A 150 7.40 -30.79 29.91
N LYS A 151 6.25 -30.86 30.59
CA LYS A 151 6.17 -31.42 31.95
C LYS A 151 6.68 -32.86 31.87
N GLN A 152 7.87 -33.12 32.41
CA GLN A 152 8.40 -34.47 32.53
C GLN A 152 7.43 -35.24 33.43
N LYS A 153 6.75 -36.25 32.88
CA LYS A 153 6.00 -37.20 33.71
C LYS A 153 7.04 -37.94 34.54
N GLU A 154 6.95 -37.81 35.85
CA GLU A 154 7.74 -38.61 36.79
C GLU A 154 7.60 -40.08 36.41
N ILE A 155 8.71 -40.67 35.97
CA ILE A 155 8.81 -42.12 35.80
C ILE A 155 8.82 -42.66 37.22
N LYS A 156 7.68 -43.20 37.66
CA LYS A 156 7.59 -43.90 38.95
C LYS A 156 8.36 -45.21 38.80
N SER A 157 9.48 -45.30 39.50
CA SER A 157 10.21 -46.55 39.77
C SER A 157 9.50 -47.37 40.84
#